data_AF-A0AAV2M2H2-F1
#
_entry.id   AF-A0AAV2M2H2-F1
#
_cell.length_a   1.000
_cell.length_b   1.000
_cell.length_c   1.000
_cell.angle_alpha   90.00
_cell.angle_beta   90.00
_cell.angle_gamma   90.00
#
_symmetry.space_group_name_H-M   'P 1'
#
loop_
_entity.id
_entity.type
_entity.pdbx_description
1 polymer ?
#
loop_
_entity_poly.entity_id
_entity_poly.type
_entity_poly.pdbx_seq_one_letter_code
_entity_poly.pdbx_strand_id
1 'polypeptide(L)'
;MFEQMEKRRSFVKTTGEGLRRAQQGDFAFIGEAVSLDLAVARYCSLTRSEEVVSERFYGIAAAHGFPLMKNISVAILELSENGVLQYLRNKWWARSCMDDHQGGALEAHDLKGLFVLLGLGLGLGLLLGLLELLVKTHRQAKDAKVSSGYSGFPYH
;
A
#
# COMPACT_ATOMS: atom_id res chain seq x y z
N MET A 1 18.02 -8.17 -22.24
CA MET A 1 16.67 -7.61 -22.48
C MET A 1 16.61 -6.85 -23.80
N PHE A 2 17.41 -5.79 -23.99
CA PHE A 2 17.45 -5.00 -25.23
C PHE A 2 17.71 -5.82 -26.50
N GLU A 3 18.68 -6.74 -26.48
CA GLU A 3 18.95 -7.65 -27.62
C GLU A 3 17.74 -8.52 -28.00
N GLN A 4 16.92 -8.91 -27.01
CA GLN A 4 15.71 -9.71 -27.26
C GLN A 4 14.61 -8.85 -27.92
N MET A 5 14.50 -7.58 -27.55
CA MET A 5 13.57 -6.63 -28.16
C MET A 5 13.96 -6.36 -29.62
N GLU A 6 15.25 -6.25 -29.89
CA GLU A 6 15.78 -6.08 -31.26
C GLU A 6 15.52 -7.30 -32.13
N LYS A 7 15.83 -8.49 -31.61
CA LYS A 7 15.56 -9.75 -32.32
C LYS A 7 14.07 -9.94 -32.64
N ARG A 8 13.17 -9.51 -31.76
CA ARG A 8 11.72 -9.60 -31.96
C ARG A 8 11.10 -8.41 -32.71
N ARG A 9 11.90 -7.41 -33.11
CA ARG A 9 11.43 -6.16 -33.73
C ARG A 9 10.27 -5.49 -32.95
N SER A 10 10.33 -5.52 -31.63
CA SER A 10 9.27 -5.00 -30.77
C SER A 10 9.39 -3.50 -30.48
N PHE A 11 10.25 -2.78 -31.20
CA PHE A 11 10.43 -1.34 -31.04
C PHE A 11 9.29 -0.55 -31.66
N VAL A 12 8.91 0.53 -30.98
CA VAL A 12 7.94 1.52 -31.46
C VAL A 12 8.67 2.78 -31.87
N LYS A 13 8.15 3.47 -32.89
CA LYS A 13 8.76 4.70 -33.42
C LYS A 13 8.47 5.93 -32.55
N THR A 14 7.34 5.93 -31.85
CA THR A 14 6.88 7.07 -31.04
C THR A 14 6.36 6.59 -29.69
N THR A 15 6.51 7.44 -28.68
CA THR A 15 5.97 7.19 -27.34
C THR A 15 4.45 6.97 -27.37
N GLY A 16 3.72 7.73 -28.20
CA GLY A 16 2.27 7.57 -28.34
C GLY A 16 1.84 6.19 -28.85
N GLU A 17 2.57 5.63 -29.83
CA GLU A 17 2.28 4.28 -30.33
C GLU A 17 2.61 3.21 -29.27
N GLY A 18 3.71 3.38 -28.53
CA GLY A 18 4.05 2.50 -27.41
C GLY A 18 2.98 2.49 -26.33
N LEU A 19 2.48 3.68 -25.98
CA LEU A 19 1.44 3.83 -24.98
C LEU A 19 0.11 3.22 -25.43
N ARG A 20 -0.28 3.45 -26.69
CA ARG A 20 -1.50 2.90 -27.28
C ARG A 20 -1.51 1.37 -27.25
N ARG A 21 -0.38 0.73 -27.60
CA ARG A 21 -0.24 -0.73 -27.51
C ARG A 21 -0.28 -1.21 -26.07
N ALA A 22 0.36 -0.50 -25.15
CA ALA A 22 0.31 -0.86 -23.73
C ALA A 22 -1.12 -0.83 -23.17
N GLN A 23 -1.96 0.12 -23.62
CA GLN A 23 -3.39 0.16 -23.26
C GLN A 23 -4.19 -1.03 -23.81
N GLN A 24 -3.74 -1.68 -24.88
CA GLN A 24 -4.39 -2.84 -25.48
C GLN A 24 -4.10 -4.15 -24.71
N GLY A 25 -3.16 -4.12 -23.74
CA GLY A 25 -2.91 -5.20 -22.78
C GLY A 25 -1.93 -6.28 -23.21
N ASP A 26 -1.42 -6.25 -24.44
CA ASP A 26 -0.48 -7.24 -25.01
C ASP A 26 0.97 -6.73 -25.09
N PHE A 27 1.23 -5.53 -24.58
CA PHE A 27 2.51 -4.85 -24.76
C PHE A 27 2.98 -4.13 -23.48
N ALA A 28 4.25 -4.29 -23.15
CA ALA A 28 4.91 -3.52 -22.11
C ALA A 28 5.81 -2.46 -22.75
N PHE A 29 5.52 -1.18 -22.50
CA PHE A 29 6.31 -0.07 -23.03
C PHE A 29 7.35 0.38 -22.01
N ILE A 30 8.61 0.43 -22.44
CA ILE A 30 9.73 0.94 -21.63
C ILE A 30 10.06 2.33 -22.15
N GLY A 31 10.03 3.30 -21.24
CA GLY A 31 10.27 4.69 -21.56
C GLY A 31 10.83 5.44 -20.36
N GLU A 32 10.94 6.75 -20.52
CA GLU A 32 11.43 7.63 -19.48
C GLU A 32 10.41 7.77 -18.33
N ALA A 33 10.90 7.69 -17.10
CA ALA A 33 10.10 7.70 -15.88
C ALA A 33 9.04 8.82 -15.85
N VAL A 34 9.45 10.09 -15.90
CA VAL A 34 8.50 11.22 -15.80
C VAL A 34 7.44 11.23 -16.91
N SER A 35 7.82 10.80 -18.12
CA SER A 35 6.90 10.67 -19.25
C SER A 35 5.85 9.58 -18.98
N LEU A 36 6.25 8.46 -18.37
CA LEU A 36 5.35 7.39 -17.97
C LEU A 36 4.47 7.77 -16.77
N ASP A 37 5.02 8.48 -15.79
CA ASP A 37 4.22 9.01 -14.65
C ASP A 37 3.11 9.92 -15.15
N LEU A 38 3.40 10.73 -16.16
CA LEU A 38 2.40 11.62 -16.77
C LEU A 38 1.33 10.81 -17.50
N ALA A 39 1.75 9.75 -18.18
CA ALA A 39 0.84 8.88 -18.90
C ALA A 39 -0.10 8.14 -17.95
N VAL A 40 0.39 7.56 -16.86
CA VAL A 40 -0.43 6.93 -15.82
C VAL A 40 -1.33 7.96 -15.11
N ALA A 41 -0.87 9.20 -14.94
CA ALA A 41 -1.71 10.26 -14.39
C ALA A 41 -2.90 10.64 -15.30
N ARG A 42 -2.78 10.44 -16.61
CA ARG A 42 -3.81 10.80 -17.60
C ARG A 42 -4.67 9.61 -18.05
N TYR A 43 -4.09 8.41 -18.10
CA TYR A 43 -4.73 7.21 -18.63
C TYR A 43 -4.83 6.15 -17.52
N CYS A 44 -6.04 6.00 -16.97
CA CYS A 44 -6.29 5.14 -15.81
C CYS A 44 -6.19 3.63 -16.12
N SER A 45 -6.20 3.25 -17.40
CA SER A 45 -6.00 1.86 -17.84
C SER A 45 -4.54 1.41 -17.77
N LEU A 46 -3.61 2.33 -17.50
CA LEU A 46 -2.19 2.06 -17.46
C LEU A 46 -1.71 1.99 -16.02
N THR A 47 -0.86 1.00 -15.76
CA THR A 47 -0.10 0.91 -14.53
C THR A 47 1.38 0.99 -14.84
N ARG A 48 2.15 1.50 -13.89
CA ARG A 48 3.60 1.59 -13.97
C ARG A 48 4.21 0.60 -12.98
N SER A 49 5.20 -0.15 -13.44
CA SER A 49 6.05 -0.93 -12.54
C SER A 49 6.95 -0.01 -11.72
N GLU A 50 7.13 -0.33 -10.44
CA GLU A 50 7.99 0.42 -9.51
C GLU A 50 9.48 0.31 -9.86
N GLU A 51 9.87 -0.71 -10.62
CA GLU A 51 11.26 -0.94 -11.00
C GLU A 51 11.72 0.03 -12.10
N VAL A 52 12.68 0.89 -11.74
CA VAL A 52 13.33 1.82 -12.68
C VAL A 52 14.62 1.20 -13.17
N VAL A 53 14.67 0.88 -14.47
CA VAL A 53 15.86 0.28 -15.12
C VAL A 53 17.06 1.24 -15.11
N SER A 54 16.81 2.55 -15.16
CA SER A 54 17.84 3.59 -15.13
C SER A 54 17.22 4.94 -14.75
N GLU A 55 17.81 5.60 -13.77
CA GLU A 55 17.45 6.97 -13.40
C GLU A 55 18.14 7.98 -14.31
N ARG A 56 17.40 9.02 -14.71
CA ARG A 56 17.90 10.13 -15.52
C ARG A 56 17.41 11.44 -14.93
N PHE A 57 18.27 12.46 -14.99
CA PHE A 57 18.00 13.78 -14.43
C PHE A 57 17.94 14.82 -15.56
N TYR A 58 17.09 15.83 -15.38
CA TYR A 58 17.06 17.00 -16.25
C TYR A 58 17.87 18.13 -15.64
N GLY A 59 18.61 18.84 -16.49
CA GLY A 59 19.38 20.01 -16.11
C GLY A 59 19.12 21.17 -17.07
N ILE A 60 19.27 22.38 -16.56
CA ILE A 60 19.29 23.59 -17.38
C ILE A 60 20.73 23.81 -17.81
N ALA A 61 20.96 23.96 -19.11
CA ALA A 61 22.27 24.26 -19.67
C ALA A 61 22.33 25.73 -20.13
N ALA A 62 23.46 26.38 -19.89
CA ALA A 62 23.72 27.74 -20.35
C ALA A 62 25.06 27.79 -21.10
N ALA A 63 25.23 28.83 -21.93
CA ALA A 63 26.49 29.07 -22.63
C ALA A 63 27.65 29.23 -21.64
N HIS A 64 28.86 28.87 -22.08
CA HIS A 64 30.04 29.03 -21.24
C HIS A 64 30.26 30.50 -20.86
N GLY A 65 30.54 30.74 -19.57
CA GLY A 65 30.69 32.09 -19.03
C GLY A 65 29.38 32.84 -18.79
N PHE A 66 28.20 32.19 -18.87
CA PHE A 66 26.93 32.86 -18.57
C PHE A 66 26.92 33.39 -17.12
N PRO A 67 26.88 34.73 -16.92
CA PRO A 67 27.17 35.35 -15.63
C PRO A 67 26.12 35.02 -14.56
N LEU A 68 24.89 34.67 -14.97
CA LEU A 68 23.79 34.39 -14.06
C LEU A 68 23.64 32.90 -13.71
N MET A 69 24.43 32.01 -14.30
CA MET A 69 24.27 30.57 -14.09
C MET A 69 24.35 30.19 -12.61
N LYS A 70 25.27 30.82 -11.87
CA LYS A 70 25.42 30.60 -10.42
C LYS A 70 24.16 30.99 -9.65
N ASN A 71 23.59 32.15 -9.96
CA ASN A 71 22.39 32.65 -9.27
C ASN A 71 21.17 31.78 -9.57
N ILE A 72 21.04 31.28 -10.81
CA ILE A 72 19.97 30.34 -11.18
C ILE A 72 20.09 29.04 -10.38
N SER A 73 21.29 28.46 -10.27
CA SER A 73 21.49 27.24 -9.49
C SER A 73 21.11 27.41 -8.01
N VAL A 74 21.45 28.57 -7.40
CA VAL A 74 21.04 28.89 -6.03
C VAL A 74 19.52 29.02 -5.92
N ALA A 75 18.87 29.74 -6.84
CA ALA A 75 17.42 29.88 -6.84
C ALA A 75 16.69 28.53 -6.99
N ILE A 76 17.20 27.61 -7.81
CA ILE A 76 16.65 26.25 -7.95
C ILE A 76 16.79 25.48 -6.63
N LEU A 77 17.93 25.62 -5.93
CA LEU A 77 18.14 24.98 -4.63
C LEU A 77 17.13 25.50 -3.61
N GLU A 78 16.95 26.81 -3.50
CA GLU A 78 15.94 27.43 -2.62
C GLU A 78 14.52 26.95 -2.94
N LEU A 79 14.16 26.85 -4.23
CA LEU A 79 12.87 26.30 -4.66
C LEU A 79 12.69 24.82 -4.27
N SER A 80 13.79 24.06 -4.27
CA SER A 80 13.78 22.65 -3.84
C SER A 80 13.62 22.54 -2.33
N GLU A 81 14.39 23.31 -1.55
CA GLU A 81 14.35 23.33 -0.08
C GLU A 81 12.98 23.79 0.45
N ASN A 82 12.39 24.80 -0.21
CA ASN A 82 11.05 25.29 0.11
C ASN A 82 9.93 24.36 -0.39
N GLY A 83 10.26 23.25 -1.06
CA GLY A 83 9.28 22.27 -1.56
C GLY A 83 8.45 22.74 -2.76
N VAL A 84 8.78 23.88 -3.36
CA VAL A 84 8.04 24.44 -4.52
C VAL A 84 8.14 23.51 -5.73
N LEU A 85 9.30 22.89 -5.96
CA LEU A 85 9.46 21.91 -7.04
C LEU A 85 8.56 20.69 -6.85
N GLN A 86 8.40 20.22 -5.60
CA GLN A 86 7.50 19.11 -5.28
C GLN A 86 6.02 19.51 -5.47
N TYR A 87 5.65 20.73 -5.04
CA TYR A 87 4.33 21.28 -5.30
C TYR A 87 4.02 21.35 -6.80
N LEU A 88 4.96 21.86 -7.61
CA LEU A 88 4.81 21.93 -9.06
C LEU A 88 4.68 20.53 -9.68
N ARG A 89 5.50 19.57 -9.25
CA ARG A 89 5.38 18.17 -9.69
C ARG A 89 3.97 17.65 -9.42
N ASN A 90 3.49 17.76 -8.19
CA ASN A 90 2.16 17.27 -7.82
C ASN A 90 1.04 17.99 -8.58
N LYS A 91 1.19 19.30 -8.82
CA LYS A 91 0.23 20.10 -9.56
C LYS A 91 0.10 19.66 -11.02
N TRP A 92 1.23 19.40 -11.69
CA TRP A 92 1.26 19.07 -13.12
C TRP A 92 1.08 17.58 -13.42
N TRP A 93 1.44 16.70 -12.48
CA TRP A 93 1.24 15.25 -12.54
C TRP A 93 0.04 14.77 -11.70
N ALA A 94 -0.88 15.67 -11.35
CA ALA A 94 -2.11 15.32 -10.66
C ALA A 94 -2.87 14.26 -11.47
N ARG A 95 -3.21 13.13 -10.82
CA ARG A 95 -3.99 12.07 -11.45
C ARG A 95 -5.36 12.64 -11.84
N SER A 96 -5.65 12.61 -13.13
CA SER A 96 -6.96 13.00 -13.69
C SER A 96 -7.99 11.88 -13.57
N CYS A 97 -7.55 10.70 -13.11
CA CYS A 97 -8.41 9.61 -12.69
C CYS A 97 -9.17 10.04 -11.45
N MET A 98 -10.32 10.69 -11.65
CA MET A 98 -11.35 10.77 -10.62
C MET A 98 -11.75 9.33 -10.32
N ASP A 99 -11.53 8.92 -9.08
CA ASP A 99 -12.06 7.69 -8.55
C ASP A 99 -13.60 7.78 -8.60
N ASP A 100 -14.21 7.24 -9.65
CA ASP A 100 -15.57 6.68 -9.53
C ASP A 100 -15.53 5.33 -8.77
N HIS A 101 -14.34 4.95 -8.29
CA HIS A 101 -14.15 4.00 -7.23
C HIS A 101 -13.79 4.77 -5.97
N GLN A 102 -14.80 5.26 -5.24
CA GLN A 102 -14.78 5.42 -3.79
C GLN A 102 -13.36 5.32 -3.20
N GLY A 103 -12.69 6.47 -3.06
CA GLY A 103 -11.35 6.51 -2.49
C GLY A 103 -11.30 5.59 -1.28
N GLY A 104 -10.36 4.64 -1.31
CA GLY A 104 -10.29 3.45 -0.45
C GLY A 104 -10.59 3.74 1.01
N ALA A 105 -11.87 3.85 1.35
CA ALA A 105 -12.38 3.69 2.69
C ALA A 105 -12.14 2.23 2.95
N LEU A 106 -11.25 1.90 3.90
CA LEU A 106 -10.94 0.53 4.32
C LEU A 106 -12.18 -0.35 4.18
N GLU A 107 -12.28 -1.07 3.07
CA GLU A 107 -13.50 -1.77 2.75
C GLU A 107 -13.57 -2.92 3.76
N ALA A 108 -14.78 -3.32 4.17
CA ALA A 108 -14.94 -4.37 5.19
C ALA A 108 -14.18 -5.67 4.85
N HIS A 109 -13.79 -5.85 3.58
CA HIS A 109 -12.92 -6.91 3.11
C HIS A 109 -11.51 -6.90 3.72
N ASP A 110 -10.85 -5.74 3.82
CA ASP A 110 -9.49 -5.62 4.36
C ASP A 110 -9.46 -5.77 5.90
N LEU A 111 -10.58 -5.48 6.56
CA LEU A 111 -10.75 -5.63 8.02
C LEU A 111 -11.30 -7.00 8.44
N LYS A 112 -11.54 -7.91 7.48
CA LYS A 112 -12.06 -9.25 7.76
C LYS A 112 -11.19 -10.03 8.75
N GLY A 113 -9.87 -9.86 8.68
CA GLY A 113 -8.93 -10.49 9.62
C GLY A 113 -9.16 -10.07 11.07
N LEU A 114 -9.48 -8.79 11.29
CA LEU A 114 -9.74 -8.26 12.64
C LEU A 114 -11.04 -8.82 13.22
N PHE A 115 -12.11 -8.92 12.42
CA PHE A 115 -13.37 -9.52 12.85
C PHE A 115 -13.22 -11.01 13.23
N VAL A 116 -12.41 -11.77 12.49
CA VAL A 116 -12.14 -13.18 12.80
C VAL A 116 -11.39 -13.33 14.12
N LEU A 117 -10.35 -12.49 14.35
CA LEU A 117 -9.61 -12.48 15.60
C LEU A 117 -10.50 -12.12 16.80
N LEU A 118 -11.36 -11.11 16.66
CA LEU A 118 -12.32 -10.71 17.69
C LEU A 118 -13.34 -11.83 17.99
N GLY A 119 -13.89 -12.46 16.94
CA GLY A 119 -14.83 -13.57 17.09
C GLY A 119 -14.21 -14.78 17.78
N LEU A 120 -12.99 -15.15 17.41
CA LEU A 120 -12.26 -16.26 18.02
C LEU A 120 -11.96 -15.97 19.51
N GLY A 121 -11.49 -14.76 19.82
CA GLY A 121 -11.20 -14.34 21.20
C GLY A 121 -12.44 -14.34 22.08
N LEU A 122 -13.57 -13.84 21.56
CA LEU A 122 -14.85 -13.86 22.29
C LEU A 122 -15.33 -15.29 22.55
N GLY A 123 -15.23 -16.17 21.55
CA GLY A 123 -15.61 -17.58 21.67
C GLY A 123 -14.76 -18.34 22.71
N LEU A 124 -13.44 -18.17 22.67
CA LEU A 124 -12.53 -18.78 23.65
C LEU A 124 -12.78 -18.24 25.06
N GLY A 125 -12.99 -16.93 25.20
CA GLY A 125 -13.30 -16.30 26.49
C GLY A 125 -14.61 -16.84 27.10
N LEU A 126 -15.67 -16.95 26.29
CA LEU A 126 -16.94 -17.52 26.72
C LEU A 126 -16.80 -19.00 27.12
N LEU A 127 -16.06 -19.79 26.33
CA LEU A 127 -15.84 -21.20 26.63
C LEU A 127 -15.12 -21.38 27.97
N LEU A 128 -14.02 -20.66 28.19
CA LEU A 128 -13.25 -20.71 29.44
C LEU A 128 -14.09 -20.25 30.64
N GLY A 129 -14.86 -19.17 30.48
CA GLY A 129 -15.76 -18.68 31.52
C GLY A 129 -16.83 -19.70 31.92
N LEU A 130 -17.44 -20.37 30.94
CA LEU A 130 -18.42 -21.43 31.20
C LEU A 130 -17.77 -22.64 31.88
N LEU A 131 -16.58 -23.05 31.44
CA LEU A 131 -15.86 -24.18 32.01
C LEU A 131 -15.51 -23.93 33.49
N GLU A 132 -15.00 -22.73 33.80
CA GLU A 132 -14.73 -22.33 35.18
C GLU A 132 -15.98 -22.31 36.05
N LEU A 133 -17.09 -21.80 35.52
CA LEU A 133 -18.35 -21.73 36.25
C LEU A 133 -18.86 -23.13 36.58
N LEU A 134 -18.81 -24.07 35.63
CA LEU A 134 -19.20 -25.46 35.83
C LEU A 134 -18.28 -26.17 36.83
N VAL A 135 -16.96 -25.97 36.75
CA VAL A 135 -16.02 -26.56 37.72
C VAL A 135 -16.26 -26.02 39.13
N LYS A 136 -16.50 -24.72 39.28
CA LYS A 136 -16.78 -24.10 40.58
C LYS A 136 -18.09 -24.61 41.18
N THR A 137 -19.17 -24.69 40.41
CA THR A 137 -20.46 -25.21 40.90
C THR A 137 -20.37 -26.69 41.28
N HIS A 138 -19.65 -27.51 40.49
CA HIS A 138 -19.41 -28.91 40.83
C HIS A 138 -18.52 -29.10 42.07
N ARG A 139 -17.51 -28.24 42.29
CA ARG A 139 -16.71 -28.25 43.51
C ARG A 139 -17.55 -27.87 44.73
N GLN A 140 -18.31 -26.78 44.65
CA GLN A 140 -19.22 -26.37 45.72
C GLN A 140 -20.26 -27.46 46.05
N ALA A 141 -20.80 -28.15 45.05
CA ALA A 141 -21.71 -29.28 45.26
C ALA A 141 -21.02 -30.52 45.88
N LYS A 142 -19.72 -30.73 45.63
CA LYS A 142 -18.94 -31.77 46.31
C LYS A 142 -18.59 -31.37 47.75
N ASP A 143 -18.20 -30.13 47.98
CA ASP A 143 -17.85 -29.62 49.30
C ASP A 143 -19.07 -29.57 50.23
N ALA A 144 -20.26 -29.24 49.70
CA ALA A 144 -21.53 -29.34 50.43
C ALA A 144 -21.88 -30.79 50.81
N LYS A 145 -21.57 -31.78 49.96
CA LYS A 145 -21.74 -33.20 50.26
C LYS A 145 -20.71 -33.73 51.27
N VAL A 146 -19.47 -33.23 51.23
CA VAL A 146 -18.41 -33.59 52.18
C VAL A 146 -18.67 -32.98 53.57
N SER A 147 -19.18 -31.75 53.64
CA SER A 147 -19.59 -31.12 54.91
C SER A 147 -20.79 -31.84 55.55
N SER A 148 -21.76 -32.29 54.75
CA SER A 148 -22.86 -33.15 55.23
C SER A 148 -22.42 -34.58 55.60
N GLY A 149 -21.25 -35.03 55.14
CA GLY A 149 -20.66 -36.32 55.52
C GLY A 149 -19.82 -36.28 56.81
N TYR A 150 -19.36 -35.09 57.22
CA TYR A 150 -18.58 -34.90 58.45
C TYR A 150 -19.44 -34.63 59.71
N SER A 151 -20.75 -34.40 59.56
CA SER A 151 -21.70 -34.30 60.68
C SER A 151 -22.21 -35.66 61.19
N GLY A 152 -21.56 -36.77 60.80
CA GLY A 152 -21.97 -38.14 61.10
C GLY A 152 -21.09 -38.94 62.07
N PHE A 153 -20.09 -38.35 62.72
CA PHE A 153 -19.28 -39.05 63.74
C PHE A 153 -19.39 -38.38 65.12
N PRO A 154 -20.30 -38.83 66.00
CA PRO A 154 -20.22 -38.52 67.41
C PRO A 154 -19.12 -39.35 68.06
N TYR A 155 -18.19 -38.67 68.74
CA TYR A 155 -17.30 -39.28 69.73
C TYR A 155 -18.15 -39.80 70.89
N HIS A 156 -18.07 -41.11 71.15
CA HIS A 156 -18.32 -41.71 72.45
C HIS A 156 -17.21 -42.74 72.71
#